data_AF-A0AAD9N2N6-F1
#
_entry.id   AF-A0AAD9N2N6-F1
#
_cell.length_a   1.000
_cell.length_b   1.000
_cell.length_c   1.000
_cell.angle_alpha   90.00
_cell.angle_beta   90.00
_cell.angle_gamma   90.00
#
_symmetry.space_group_name_H-M   'P 1'
#
loop_
_entity.id
_entity.type
_entity.pdbx_description
1 polymer ?
#
loop_
_entity_poly.entity_id
_entity_poly.type
_entity_poly.pdbx_seq_one_letter_code
_entity_poly.pdbx_strand_id
1 'polypeptide(L)'
;MLTEFYSVISPALIARFKEREENVKADIFHAYITLLRQTKPTVSATDPDAMDQEEGPVAMLQSQIAALVKTVHKQLREKSIKTRQGCFCLLNELVQVLPGALTNHISAIIPGIQFSLGQSYTFTSQSYNFTSKSYNFTSQSYNFTSQSYNFTSQSYNFTSQSYTFTSGS
;
A
#
# COMPACT_ATOMS: atom_id res chain seq x y z
N MET A 1 4.10 19.53 29.06
CA MET A 1 4.17 18.12 28.63
C MET A 1 3.89 17.95 27.13
N LEU A 2 2.70 18.30 26.61
CA LEU A 2 2.42 18.20 25.17
C LEU A 2 3.37 19.03 24.29
N THR A 3 3.72 20.25 24.71
CA THR A 3 4.70 21.12 24.06
C THR A 3 6.09 20.47 23.95
N GLU A 4 6.55 19.74 24.98
CA GLU A 4 7.82 18.98 24.94
C GLU A 4 7.75 17.79 23.98
N PHE A 5 6.59 17.13 23.91
CA PHE A 5 6.38 16.06 22.93
C PHE A 5 6.43 16.61 21.49
N TYR A 6 5.89 17.80 21.25
CA TYR A 6 6.00 18.44 19.94
C TYR A 6 7.39 19.00 19.64
N SER A 7 8.17 19.43 20.63
CA SER A 7 9.52 19.92 20.40
C SER A 7 10.54 18.81 20.13
N VAL A 8 10.43 17.67 20.83
CA VAL A 8 11.44 16.59 20.75
C VAL A 8 10.91 15.34 20.05
N ILE A 9 9.75 14.84 20.47
CA ILE A 9 9.27 13.51 20.05
C ILE A 9 8.65 13.55 18.65
N SER A 10 7.83 14.56 18.35
CA SER A 10 7.15 14.67 17.06
C SER A 10 8.14 14.71 15.86
N PRO A 11 9.18 15.57 15.86
CA PRO A 11 10.18 15.57 14.78
C PRO A 11 10.94 14.25 14.67
N ALA A 12 11.26 13.61 15.81
CA ALA A 12 11.95 12.33 15.84
C ALA A 12 11.10 11.20 15.22
N LEU A 13 9.80 11.15 15.55
CA LEU A 13 8.85 10.19 14.97
C LEU A 13 8.70 10.41 13.46
N ILE A 14 8.53 11.67 13.01
CA ILE A 14 8.44 12.01 11.58
C ILE A 14 9.68 11.53 10.82
N ALA A 15 10.88 11.72 11.39
CA ALA A 15 12.13 11.28 10.79
C ALA A 15 12.23 9.73 10.68
N ARG A 16 11.51 9.01 11.53
CA ARG A 16 11.45 7.53 11.55
C ARG A 16 10.36 6.93 10.66
N PHE A 17 9.51 7.71 10.00
CA PHE A 17 8.52 7.17 9.04
C PHE A 17 9.15 6.40 7.88
N LYS A 18 10.46 6.58 7.65
CA LYS A 18 11.26 5.83 6.66
C LYS A 18 11.72 4.44 7.13
N GLU A 19 11.25 3.96 8.28
CA GLU A 19 11.67 2.67 8.84
C GLU A 19 11.45 1.52 7.84
N ARG A 20 12.35 0.53 7.83
CA ARG A 20 12.26 -0.58 6.86
C ARG A 20 11.34 -1.69 7.34
N GLU A 21 11.33 -1.94 8.65
CA GLU A 21 10.51 -2.99 9.25
C GLU A 21 9.05 -2.54 9.34
N GLU A 22 8.16 -3.33 8.74
CA GLU A 22 6.74 -2.97 8.61
C GLU A 22 6.02 -2.87 9.96
N ASN A 23 6.34 -3.77 10.90
CA ASN A 23 5.75 -3.77 12.24
C ASN A 23 6.24 -2.55 13.05
N VAL A 24 7.55 -2.29 13.04
CA VAL A 24 8.13 -1.12 13.72
C VAL A 24 7.58 0.18 13.13
N LYS A 25 7.45 0.26 11.80
CA LYS A 25 6.82 1.40 11.14
C LYS A 25 5.36 1.61 11.58
N ALA A 26 4.59 0.53 11.70
CA ALA A 26 3.22 0.60 12.18
C ALA A 26 3.15 1.16 13.61
N ASP A 27 4.04 0.72 14.50
CA ASP A 27 4.12 1.24 15.86
C ASP A 27 4.47 2.73 15.89
N ILE A 28 5.39 3.17 15.04
CA ILE A 28 5.74 4.59 14.89
C ILE A 28 4.52 5.41 14.43
N PHE A 29 3.75 4.92 13.46
CA PHE A 29 2.51 5.59 13.02
C PHE A 29 1.48 5.64 14.15
N HIS A 30 1.26 4.54 14.88
CA HIS A 30 0.33 4.50 16.00
C HIS A 30 0.74 5.46 17.14
N ALA A 31 2.03 5.53 17.45
CA ALA A 31 2.56 6.48 18.43
C ALA A 31 2.26 7.93 18.01
N TYR A 32 2.48 8.28 16.74
CA TYR A 32 2.19 9.62 16.24
C TYR A 32 0.69 9.94 16.23
N ILE A 33 -0.16 9.00 15.80
CA ILE A 33 -1.63 9.14 15.85
C ILE A 33 -2.10 9.34 17.30
N THR A 34 -1.49 8.65 18.26
CA THR A 34 -1.81 8.81 19.68
C THR A 34 -1.43 10.22 20.18
N LEU A 35 -0.28 10.74 19.78
CA LEU A 35 0.12 12.12 20.07
C LEU A 35 -0.88 13.14 19.49
N LEU A 36 -1.31 12.95 18.24
CA LEU A 36 -2.34 13.78 17.60
C LEU A 36 -3.66 13.74 18.40
N ARG A 37 -4.12 12.56 18.81
CA ARG A 37 -5.34 12.39 19.63
C ARG A 37 -5.28 13.13 20.95
N GLN A 38 -4.12 13.09 21.62
CA GLN A 38 -3.91 13.83 22.87
C GLN A 38 -3.97 15.36 22.69
N THR A 39 -3.87 15.85 21.45
CA THR A 39 -3.94 17.28 21.14
C THR A 39 -5.38 17.76 20.93
N LYS A 40 -6.34 16.87 20.64
CA LYS A 40 -7.77 17.22 20.44
C LYS A 40 -8.41 18.02 21.59
N PRO A 41 -8.23 17.64 22.89
CA PRO A 41 -8.86 18.34 24.00
C PRO A 41 -8.39 19.79 24.10
N THR A 42 -7.16 20.08 23.70
CA THR A 42 -6.57 21.42 23.74
C THR A 42 -7.18 22.37 22.71
N VAL A 43 -7.63 21.85 21.56
CA VAL A 43 -8.26 22.65 20.49
C VAL A 43 -9.70 23.05 20.82
N SER A 44 -10.40 22.26 21.64
CA SER A 44 -11.79 22.52 22.03
C SER A 44 -11.92 23.46 23.23
N ALA A 45 -10.85 23.64 24.01
CA ALA A 45 -10.83 24.44 25.23
C ALA A 45 -10.28 25.86 25.03
N THR A 46 -9.94 26.24 23.79
CA THR A 46 -9.35 27.55 23.49
C THR A 46 -10.46 28.59 23.30
N ASP A 47 -10.64 29.45 24.30
CA ASP A 47 -11.52 30.61 24.25
C ASP A 47 -10.94 31.63 23.23
N PRO A 48 -11.70 32.08 22.21
CA PRO A 48 -11.17 32.94 21.14
C PRO A 48 -10.63 34.30 21.61
N ASP A 49 -10.94 34.71 22.84
CA ASP A 49 -10.64 36.05 23.40
C ASP A 49 -9.44 36.05 24.37
N ALA A 50 -8.80 34.90 24.59
CA ALA A 50 -7.61 34.82 25.45
C ALA A 50 -6.36 35.31 24.70
N MET A 51 -6.08 36.62 24.82
CA MET A 51 -4.79 37.21 24.47
C MET A 51 -3.71 36.70 25.43
N ASP A 52 -3.12 35.53 25.16
CA ASP A 52 -1.78 35.23 25.64
C ASP A 52 -1.04 34.32 24.65
N GLN A 53 0.11 34.83 24.22
CA GLN A 53 0.95 34.33 23.15
C GLN A 53 1.95 33.32 23.71
N GLU A 54 1.47 32.20 24.26
CA GLU A 54 2.30 31.01 24.40
C GLU A 54 2.15 30.15 23.14
N GLU A 55 3.26 29.76 22.52
CA GLU A 55 3.33 28.90 21.35
C GLU A 55 2.77 27.50 21.71
N GLY A 56 1.44 27.39 21.71
CA GLY A 56 0.74 26.20 22.17
C GLY A 56 1.04 24.97 21.30
N PRO A 57 0.72 23.76 21.78
CA PRO A 57 0.98 22.51 21.06
C PRO A 57 0.36 22.49 19.66
N VAL A 58 -0.73 23.24 19.43
CA VAL A 58 -1.36 23.41 18.11
C VAL A 58 -0.49 24.23 17.16
N ALA A 59 0.13 25.33 17.62
CA ALA A 59 1.03 26.15 16.80
C ALA A 59 2.30 25.35 16.44
N MET A 60 2.83 24.56 17.38
CA MET A 60 3.95 23.65 17.11
C MET A 60 3.59 22.52 16.14
N LEU A 61 2.36 21.99 16.22
CA LEU A 61 1.86 21.02 15.24
C LEU A 61 1.78 21.68 13.85
N GLN A 62 1.23 22.90 13.76
CA GLN A 62 1.11 23.66 12.52
C GLN A 62 2.45 23.88 11.82
N SER A 63 3.51 24.24 12.57
CA SER A 63 4.85 24.42 12.00
C SER A 63 5.45 23.12 11.44
N GLN A 64 5.01 21.96 11.93
CA GLN A 64 5.48 20.65 11.51
C GLN A 64 4.68 20.03 10.36
N ILE A 65 3.50 20.58 10.00
CA ILE A 65 2.62 20.03 8.96
C ILE A 65 3.37 19.86 7.63
N ALA A 66 4.17 20.84 7.23
CA ALA A 66 4.89 20.76 5.95
C ALA A 66 5.86 19.57 5.90
N ALA A 67 6.59 19.31 7.00
CA ALA A 67 7.51 18.19 7.10
C ALA A 67 6.75 16.84 7.15
N LEU A 68 5.67 16.79 7.93
CA LEU A 68 4.80 15.63 8.05
C LEU A 68 4.17 15.25 6.70
N VAL A 69 3.62 16.22 5.98
CA VAL A 69 3.02 15.98 4.66
C VAL A 69 4.08 15.50 3.66
N LYS A 70 5.28 16.08 3.69
CA LYS A 70 6.37 15.66 2.80
C LYS A 70 6.77 14.20 3.04
N THR A 71 6.86 13.75 4.29
CA THR A 71 7.17 12.34 4.59
C THR A 71 6.01 11.42 4.25
N VAL A 72 4.77 11.81 4.58
CA VAL A 72 3.56 11.04 4.24
C VAL A 72 3.40 10.88 2.73
N HIS A 73 3.63 11.93 1.93
CA HIS A 73 3.58 11.83 0.46
C HIS A 73 4.55 10.76 -0.06
N LYS A 74 5.77 10.71 0.50
CA LYS A 74 6.75 9.68 0.14
C LYS A 74 6.27 8.28 0.53
N GLN A 75 5.66 8.14 1.70
CA GLN A 75 5.13 6.87 2.22
C GLN A 75 3.90 6.35 1.45
N LEU A 76 3.02 7.24 0.98
CA LEU A 76 1.88 6.88 0.11
C LEU A 76 2.32 6.21 -1.21
N ARG A 77 3.56 6.44 -1.63
CA ARG A 77 4.12 5.86 -2.86
C ARG A 77 4.90 4.55 -2.63
N GLU A 78 4.94 4.04 -1.40
CA GLU A 78 5.55 2.73 -1.12
C GLU A 78 4.69 1.59 -1.65
N LYS A 79 5.32 0.42 -1.88
CA LYS A 79 4.64 -0.79 -2.36
C LYS A 79 3.72 -1.42 -1.31
N SER A 80 4.03 -1.25 -0.01
CA SER A 80 3.26 -1.86 1.08
C SER A 80 1.87 -1.23 1.22
N ILE A 81 0.84 -2.08 1.17
CA ILE A 81 -0.56 -1.67 1.43
C ILE A 81 -0.70 -1.17 2.87
N LYS A 82 -0.05 -1.83 3.84
CA LYS A 82 -0.14 -1.44 5.26
C LYS A 82 0.44 -0.06 5.51
N THR A 83 1.59 0.26 4.90
CA THR A 83 2.17 1.62 4.98
C THR A 83 1.21 2.67 4.44
N ARG A 84 0.58 2.41 3.28
CA ARG A 84 -0.38 3.33 2.67
C ARG A 84 -1.62 3.52 3.56
N GLN A 85 -2.14 2.43 4.15
CA GLN A 85 -3.24 2.50 5.12
C GLN A 85 -2.86 3.35 6.35
N GLY A 86 -1.66 3.15 6.90
CA GLY A 86 -1.15 3.96 8.02
C GLY A 86 -1.08 5.46 7.68
N CYS A 87 -0.68 5.80 6.45
CA CYS A 87 -0.70 7.18 5.97
C CYS A 87 -2.12 7.78 5.95
N PHE A 88 -3.12 7.03 5.46
CA PHE A 88 -4.51 7.49 5.46
C PHE A 88 -5.07 7.66 6.87
N CYS A 89 -4.78 6.72 7.78
CA CYS A 89 -5.17 6.84 9.18
C CYS A 89 -4.57 8.10 9.84
N LEU A 90 -3.29 8.37 9.59
CA LEU A 90 -2.62 9.56 10.11
C LEU A 90 -3.18 10.85 9.52
N LEU A 91 -3.40 10.92 8.21
CA LEU A 91 -4.00 12.09 7.56
C LEU A 91 -5.42 12.35 8.06
N ASN A 92 -6.22 11.30 8.24
CA ASN A 92 -7.57 11.39 8.79
C ASN A 92 -7.54 11.94 10.23
N GLU A 93 -6.66 11.41 11.08
CA GLU A 93 -6.52 11.89 12.45
C GLU A 93 -6.07 13.36 12.49
N LEU A 94 -5.11 13.76 11.63
CA LEU A 94 -4.65 15.14 11.53
C LEU A 94 -5.79 16.11 11.19
N VAL A 95 -6.65 15.77 10.23
CA VAL A 95 -7.81 16.61 9.86
C VAL A 95 -8.84 16.69 10.99
N GLN A 96 -8.99 15.62 11.79
CA GLN A 96 -9.87 15.64 12.96
C GLN A 96 -9.32 16.51 14.10
N VAL A 97 -8.00 16.62 14.25
CA VAL A 97 -7.36 17.48 15.26
C VAL A 97 -7.36 18.93 14.82
N LEU A 98 -6.98 19.18 13.56
CA LEU A 98 -6.86 20.52 13.01
C LEU A 98 -7.60 20.60 11.66
N PRO A 99 -8.87 21.03 11.66
CA PRO A 99 -9.61 21.27 10.43
C PRO A 99 -8.88 22.31 9.57
N GLY A 100 -8.61 21.97 8.30
CA GLY A 100 -7.87 22.85 7.40
C GLY A 100 -6.35 22.72 7.42
N ALA A 101 -5.78 21.81 8.23
CA ALA A 101 -4.34 21.51 8.25
C ALA A 101 -3.76 21.23 6.85
N LEU A 102 -4.54 20.58 6.00
CA LEU A 102 -4.11 20.09 4.69
C LEU A 102 -4.39 21.06 3.53
N THR A 103 -5.07 22.19 3.77
CA THR A 103 -5.56 23.07 2.70
C THR A 103 -4.43 23.53 1.77
N ASN A 104 -3.29 23.95 2.33
CA ASN A 104 -2.14 24.44 1.57
C ASN A 104 -1.27 23.32 0.96
N HIS A 105 -1.56 22.06 1.29
CA HIS A 105 -0.73 20.92 0.92
C HIS A 105 -1.47 19.85 0.11
N ILE A 106 -2.76 20.04 -0.14
CA ILE A 106 -3.61 19.07 -0.82
C ILE A 106 -3.10 18.75 -2.23
N SER A 107 -2.61 19.76 -2.96
CA SER A 107 -2.04 19.61 -4.31
C SER A 107 -0.81 18.69 -4.33
N ALA A 108 -0.01 18.68 -3.27
CA ALA A 108 1.14 17.80 -3.14
C ALA A 108 0.72 16.37 -2.74
N ILE A 109 -0.36 16.19 -2.00
CA ILE A 109 -0.83 14.88 -1.51
C ILE A 109 -1.62 14.12 -2.58
N ILE A 110 -2.42 14.80 -3.40
CA ILE A 110 -3.29 14.20 -4.42
C ILE A 110 -2.58 13.13 -5.28
N PRO A 111 -1.38 13.37 -5.84
CA PRO A 111 -0.69 12.36 -6.64
C PRO A 111 -0.36 11.09 -5.85
N GLY A 112 -0.05 11.21 -4.56
CA GLY A 112 0.20 10.07 -3.68
C GLY A 112 -1.06 9.26 -3.39
N ILE A 113 -2.20 9.93 -3.22
CA ILE A 113 -3.52 9.29 -3.06
C ILE A 113 -3.91 8.56 -4.34
N GLN A 114 -3.81 9.23 -5.50
CA GLN A 114 -4.11 8.63 -6.80
C GLN A 114 -3.24 7.41 -7.05
N PHE A 115 -1.95 7.47 -6.73
CA PHE A 115 -1.06 6.32 -6.81
C PHE A 115 -1.53 5.18 -5.89
N SER A 116 -1.82 5.49 -4.63
CA SER A 116 -2.23 4.51 -3.62
C SER A 116 -3.50 3.75 -4.02
N LEU A 117 -4.47 4.45 -4.61
CA LEU A 117 -5.76 3.89 -5.04
C LEU A 117 -5.66 3.23 -6.43
N GLY A 118 -4.84 3.78 -7.32
CA GLY A 118 -4.64 3.28 -8.68
C GLY A 118 -3.95 1.91 -8.75
N GLN A 119 -3.04 1.61 -7.81
CA GLN A 119 -2.34 0.31 -7.77
C GLN A 119 -3.27 -0.89 -7.48
N SER A 120 -4.44 -0.67 -6.87
CA SER A 120 -5.42 -1.75 -6.66
C SER A 120 -5.95 -2.33 -7.98
N TYR A 121 -6.07 -1.49 -9.01
CA TYR A 121 -6.52 -1.90 -10.34
C TYR A 121 -5.41 -2.59 -11.15
N THR A 122 -4.15 -2.21 -10.95
CA THR A 122 -3.02 -2.85 -11.65
C THR A 122 -2.71 -4.23 -11.09
N PHE A 123 -2.81 -4.42 -9.76
CA PHE A 123 -2.58 -5.73 -9.14
C PHE A 123 -3.66 -6.76 -9.52
N THR A 124 -4.93 -6.34 -9.53
CA THR A 124 -6.03 -7.17 -10.02
C THR A 124 -5.85 -7.49 -11.51
N SER A 125 -5.53 -6.51 -12.35
CA SER A 125 -5.27 -6.74 -13.78
C SER A 125 -4.08 -7.68 -14.04
N GLN A 126 -2.99 -7.57 -13.25
CA GLN A 126 -1.85 -8.49 -13.33
C GLN A 126 -2.24 -9.90 -12.87
N SER A 127 -3.05 -10.04 -11.82
CA SER A 127 -3.54 -11.34 -11.36
C SER A 127 -4.39 -12.03 -12.43
N TYR A 128 -5.31 -11.32 -13.09
CA TYR A 128 -6.06 -11.84 -14.23
C TYR A 128 -5.15 -12.26 -15.39
N ASN A 129 -4.08 -11.50 -15.66
CA ASN A 129 -3.09 -11.86 -16.67
C ASN A 129 -2.33 -13.15 -16.31
N PHE A 130 -1.93 -13.31 -15.05
CA PHE A 130 -1.29 -14.54 -14.55
C PHE A 130 -2.22 -15.75 -14.65
N THR A 131 -3.48 -15.62 -14.25
CA THR A 131 -4.49 -16.69 -14.37
C THR A 131 -4.76 -17.04 -15.84
N SER A 132 -4.86 -16.05 -16.72
CA SER A 132 -5.01 -16.28 -18.16
C SER A 132 -3.82 -17.03 -18.77
N LYS A 133 -2.60 -16.68 -18.35
CA LYS A 133 -1.38 -17.41 -18.76
C LYS A 133 -1.37 -18.85 -18.23
N SER A 134 -1.81 -19.09 -16.99
CA SER A 134 -1.88 -20.45 -16.47
C SER A 134 -2.88 -21.30 -17.25
N TYR A 135 -4.06 -20.76 -17.59
CA TYR A 135 -5.03 -21.45 -18.45
C TYR A 135 -4.45 -21.79 -19.82
N ASN A 136 -3.73 -20.87 -20.46
CA ASN A 136 -3.04 -21.14 -21.73
C ASN A 136 -2.03 -22.28 -21.61
N PHE A 137 -1.25 -22.30 -20.54
CA PHE A 137 -0.27 -23.35 -20.28
C PHE A 137 -0.95 -24.72 -20.12
N THR A 138 -2.06 -24.79 -19.40
CA THR A 138 -2.85 -26.02 -19.24
C THR A 138 -3.42 -26.48 -20.58
N SER A 139 -3.99 -25.58 -21.38
CA SER A 139 -4.48 -25.91 -22.72
C SER A 139 -3.39 -26.42 -23.67
N GLN A 140 -2.17 -25.87 -23.59
CA GLN A 140 -1.04 -26.39 -24.34
C GLN A 140 -0.65 -27.80 -23.87
N SER A 141 -0.67 -28.06 -22.57
CA SER A 141 -0.38 -29.40 -22.03
C SER A 141 -1.36 -30.45 -22.55
N TYR A 142 -2.66 -30.13 -22.60
CA TYR A 142 -3.68 -31.01 -23.19
C TYR A 142 -3.44 -31.29 -24.67
N ASN A 143 -3.00 -30.28 -25.44
CA ASN A 143 -2.63 -30.47 -26.84
C ASN A 143 -1.45 -31.43 -26.98
N PHE A 144 -0.39 -31.29 -26.17
CA PHE A 144 0.75 -32.21 -26.16
C PHE A 144 0.33 -33.65 -25.83
N THR A 145 -0.52 -33.83 -24.82
CA THR A 145 -1.03 -35.16 -24.46
C THR A 145 -1.84 -35.76 -25.62
N SER A 146 -2.70 -34.97 -26.25
CA SER A 146 -3.50 -35.43 -27.40
C SER A 146 -2.63 -35.82 -28.61
N GLN A 147 -1.53 -35.10 -28.85
CA GLN A 147 -0.55 -35.48 -29.86
C GLN A 147 0.17 -36.78 -29.51
N SER A 148 0.57 -37.00 -28.25
CA SER A 148 1.19 -38.27 -27.84
C SER A 148 0.25 -39.47 -28.02
N TYR A 149 -1.06 -39.31 -27.77
CA TYR A 149 -2.04 -40.35 -28.06
C TYR A 149 -2.10 -40.67 -29.55
N ASN A 150 -2.13 -39.66 -30.41
CA ASN A 150 -2.11 -39.86 -31.87
C ASN A 150 -0.85 -40.61 -32.34
N PHE A 151 0.34 -40.24 -31.86
CA PHE A 151 1.58 -40.96 -32.18
C PHE A 151 1.53 -42.42 -31.75
N THR A 152 0.98 -42.70 -30.56
CA THR A 152 0.84 -44.07 -30.04
C THR A 152 -0.16 -44.87 -30.88
N SER A 153 -1.29 -44.28 -31.27
CA SER A 153 -2.26 -44.95 -32.16
C SER A 153 -1.68 -45.22 -33.55
N GLN A 154 -0.84 -44.34 -34.08
CA GLN A 154 -0.15 -44.57 -35.36
C GLN A 154 0.86 -45.72 -35.25
N SER A 155 1.65 -45.79 -34.17
CA SER A 155 2.59 -46.90 -33.97
C SER A 155 1.89 -48.26 -33.87
N TYR A 156 0.75 -48.33 -33.16
CA TYR A 156 -0.08 -49.54 -33.14
C TYR A 156 -0.53 -49.96 -34.54
N ASN A 157 -1.01 -49.03 -35.37
CA ASN A 157 -1.41 -49.32 -36.75
C ASN A 157 -0.25 -49.88 -37.59
N PHE A 158 0.94 -49.26 -37.51
CA PHE A 158 2.13 -49.78 -38.19
C PHE A 158 2.49 -51.19 -37.75
N THR A 159 2.41 -51.45 -36.43
CA THR A 159 2.73 -52.76 -35.87
C THR A 159 1.72 -53.81 -36.35
N SER A 160 0.42 -53.52 -36.33
CA SER A 160 -0.62 -54.42 -36.83
C SER A 160 -0.47 -54.74 -38.32
N GLN A 161 -0.16 -53.75 -39.15
CA GLN A 161 0.10 -53.98 -40.58
C GLN A 161 1.31 -54.90 -40.80
N SER A 162 2.36 -54.75 -39.99
CA SER A 162 3.54 -55.63 -40.08
C SER A 162 3.22 -57.08 -39.71
N TYR A 163 2.38 -57.32 -38.70
CA TYR A 163 1.91 -58.67 -38.32
C TYR A 163 1.08 -59.31 -39.43
N THR A 164 0.18 -58.58 -40.08
CA THR A 164 -0.61 -59.12 -41.21
C THR A 164 0.27 -59.49 -42.41
N PHE A 165 1.37 -58.77 -42.64
CA PHE A 165 2.33 -59.10 -43.68
C PHE A 165 3.10 -60.39 -43.38
N THR A 166 3.50 -60.61 -42.12
CA THR A 166 4.29 -61.78 -41.72
C THR A 166 3.46 -63.05 -41.50
N SER A 167 2.17 -62.94 -41.17
CA SER A 167 1.28 -64.10 -40.99
C SER A 167 0.61 -64.60 -42.28
N GLY A 168 0.66 -63.82 -43.36
CA GLY A 168 0.09 -64.16 -44.67
C GLY A 168 1.09 -64.76 -45.67
N SER A 169 2.33 -65.01 -45.23
CA SER A 169 3.42 -65.61 -46.03
C SER A 169 3.64 -67.07 -45.67
#